data_AF-A0A0F9HVN7-F1
#
_entry.id   AF-A0A0F9HVN7-F1
#
_cell.length_a   1.000
_cell.length_b   1.000
_cell.length_c   1.000
_cell.angle_alpha   90.00
_cell.angle_beta   90.00
_cell.angle_gamma   90.00
#
_symmetry.space_group_name_H-M   'P 1'
#
loop_
_entity.id
_entity.type
_entity.pdbx_description
1 polymer ?
#
loop_
_entity_poly.entity_id
_entity_poly.type
_entity_poly.pdbx_seq_one_letter_code
_entity_poly.pdbx_strand_id
1 'polypeptide(L)'
;QRYYNKHQGTAQGHMREYRRGVRLEVLTHYSKGEPQCVCCGEKILEFLCMDHINGGGSRQSKKTGVNIYAWLRKNEFPLGFRVLCHNCNSALGFYGYCPHSEVKSEIIVD
;
A
#
# COMPACT_ATOMS: atom_id res chain seq x y z
N GLN A 1 21.87 -8.69 31.67
CA GLN A 1 21.83 -7.39 30.97
C GLN A 1 23.10 -7.03 30.16
N ARG A 2 23.86 -7.98 29.56
CA ARG A 2 25.12 -7.62 28.83
C ARG A 2 25.45 -8.45 27.57
N TYR A 3 24.46 -8.98 26.85
CA TYR A 3 24.69 -9.73 25.60
C TYR A 3 23.97 -9.16 24.35
N TYR A 4 23.08 -8.16 24.50
CA TYR A 4 22.14 -7.76 23.43
C TYR A 4 22.45 -6.46 22.66
N ASN A 5 23.54 -5.75 22.99
CA ASN A 5 23.68 -4.34 22.59
C ASN A 5 24.71 -4.02 21.50
N LYS A 6 25.30 -5.00 20.78
CA LYS A 6 26.41 -4.69 19.85
C LYS A 6 26.20 -4.97 18.35
N HIS A 7 25.01 -5.42 17.92
CA HIS A 7 24.74 -5.72 16.49
C HIS A 7 23.46 -5.07 15.93
N GLN A 8 22.86 -4.11 16.63
CA GLN A 8 21.52 -3.60 16.31
C GLN A 8 21.51 -2.50 15.23
N GLY A 9 22.61 -1.77 15.01
CA GLY A 9 22.63 -0.54 14.20
C GLY A 9 22.60 -0.74 12.68
N THR A 10 23.13 -1.85 12.15
CA THR A 10 23.27 -2.06 10.70
C THR A 10 22.09 -2.86 10.12
N ALA A 11 21.72 -3.96 10.76
CA ALA A 11 20.62 -4.84 10.32
C ALA A 11 19.25 -4.13 10.30
N GLN A 12 19.00 -3.23 11.25
CA GLN A 12 17.76 -2.44 11.29
C GLN A 12 17.69 -1.42 10.15
N GLY A 13 18.82 -0.82 9.76
CA GLY A 13 18.92 0.10 8.63
C GLY A 13 18.61 -0.60 7.30
N HIS A 14 19.27 -1.73 7.03
CA HIS A 14 19.04 -2.53 5.83
C HIS A 14 17.59 -3.01 5.70
N MET A 15 16.97 -3.44 6.81
CA MET A 15 15.55 -3.84 6.82
C MET A 15 14.63 -2.66 6.50
N ARG A 16 14.95 -1.44 6.97
CA ARG A 16 14.17 -0.23 6.69
C ARG A 16 14.26 0.16 5.21
N GLU A 17 15.45 0.12 4.64
CA GLU A 17 15.69 0.38 3.22
C GLU A 17 14.98 -0.65 2.33
N TYR A 18 15.09 -1.94 2.67
CA TYR A 18 14.37 -3.01 2.00
C TYR A 18 12.85 -2.76 2.00
N ARG A 19 12.26 -2.43 3.16
CA ARG A 19 10.82 -2.12 3.27
C ARG A 19 10.42 -0.91 2.44
N ARG A 20 11.27 0.12 2.37
CA ARG A 20 11.05 1.30 1.51
C ARG A 20 11.08 0.93 0.04
N GLY A 21 12.05 0.12 -0.39
CA GLY A 21 12.15 -0.38 -1.76
C GLY A 21 10.93 -1.20 -2.17
N VAL A 22 10.53 -2.18 -1.36
CA VAL A 22 9.33 -3.00 -1.62
C VAL A 22 8.06 -2.14 -1.65
N ARG A 23 7.94 -1.15 -0.76
CA ARG A 23 6.80 -0.21 -0.79
C ARG A 23 6.75 0.56 -2.11
N LEU A 24 7.88 1.12 -2.55
CA LEU A 24 7.94 1.89 -3.80
C LEU A 24 7.61 1.02 -5.01
N GLU A 25 8.18 -0.19 -5.08
CA GLU A 25 7.92 -1.18 -6.14
C GLU A 25 6.42 -1.49 -6.27
N VAL A 26 5.76 -1.80 -5.16
CA VAL A 26 4.33 -2.10 -5.13
C VAL A 26 3.49 -0.91 -5.53
N LEU A 27 3.77 0.29 -5.00
CA LEU A 27 3.03 1.50 -5.38
C LEU A 27 3.18 1.79 -6.89
N THR A 28 4.39 1.66 -7.42
CA THR A 28 4.69 1.87 -8.85
C THR A 28 3.91 0.88 -9.71
N HIS A 29 3.89 -0.40 -9.33
CA HIS A 29 3.14 -1.44 -10.04
C HIS A 29 1.65 -1.10 -10.14
N TYR A 30 0.99 -0.86 -9.00
CA TYR A 30 -0.46 -0.61 -8.98
C TYR A 30 -0.87 0.78 -9.48
N SER A 31 0.07 1.72 -9.60
CA SER A 31 -0.15 2.99 -10.31
C SER A 31 0.19 2.92 -11.81
N LYS A 32 0.63 1.76 -12.32
CA LYS A 32 1.06 1.56 -13.72
C LYS A 32 2.17 2.52 -14.17
N GLY A 33 3.10 2.83 -13.26
CA GLY A 33 4.15 3.82 -13.49
C GLY A 33 4.35 4.69 -12.26
N GLU A 34 4.22 6.00 -12.40
CA GLU A 34 4.44 6.94 -11.30
C GLU A 34 3.45 6.69 -10.14
N PRO A 35 3.92 6.45 -8.90
CA PRO A 35 3.06 6.29 -7.74
C PRO A 35 2.09 7.46 -7.56
N GLN A 36 0.80 7.16 -7.65
CA GLN A 36 -0.24 8.17 -7.46
C GLN A 36 -1.57 7.58 -7.00
N CYS A 37 -2.33 8.38 -6.25
CA CYS A 37 -3.70 8.09 -5.90
C CYS A 37 -4.57 8.05 -7.15
N VAL A 38 -5.24 6.94 -7.41
CA VAL A 38 -6.14 6.81 -8.58
C VAL A 38 -7.37 7.73 -8.49
N CYS A 39 -7.70 8.24 -7.31
CA CYS A 39 -8.86 9.11 -7.10
C CYS A 39 -8.55 10.60 -7.27
N CYS A 40 -7.49 11.11 -6.65
CA CYS A 40 -7.21 12.56 -6.62
C CYS A 40 -5.84 12.95 -7.19
N GLY A 41 -5.08 11.99 -7.72
CA GLY A 41 -3.77 12.25 -8.31
C GLY A 41 -2.65 12.64 -7.34
N GLU A 42 -2.87 12.57 -6.01
CA GLU A 42 -1.82 12.75 -5.01
C GLU A 42 -0.61 11.85 -5.31
N LYS A 43 0.61 12.39 -5.18
CA LYS A 43 1.88 11.72 -5.55
C LYS A 43 2.88 11.60 -4.40
N ILE A 44 2.67 12.32 -3.29
CA ILE A 44 3.55 12.26 -2.12
C ILE A 44 3.48 10.85 -1.54
N LEU A 45 4.59 10.12 -1.62
CA LEU A 45 4.67 8.69 -1.26
C LEU A 45 4.20 8.42 0.17
N GLU A 46 4.43 9.34 1.10
CA GLU A 46 4.01 9.28 2.50
C GLU A 46 2.49 9.32 2.66
N PHE A 47 1.76 9.88 1.70
CA PHE A 47 0.30 9.94 1.72
C PHE A 47 -0.36 8.75 1.03
N LEU A 48 0.40 7.94 0.29
CA LEU A 48 -0.14 6.81 -0.45
C LEU A 48 -0.33 5.56 0.39
N CYS A 49 -1.35 4.78 0.09
CA CYS A 49 -1.62 3.48 0.67
C CYS A 49 -2.26 2.53 -0.34
N MET A 50 -2.13 1.23 -0.04
CA MET A 50 -2.88 0.19 -0.74
C MET A 50 -4.29 0.09 -0.19
N ASP A 51 -5.25 0.02 -1.10
CA ASP A 51 -6.66 -0.24 -0.83
C ASP A 51 -7.13 -1.51 -1.56
N HIS A 52 -8.07 -2.22 -0.94
CA HIS A 52 -8.75 -3.37 -1.52
C HIS A 52 -10.00 -2.88 -2.25
N ILE A 53 -10.05 -3.08 -3.57
CA ILE A 53 -11.15 -2.55 -4.41
C ILE A 53 -12.53 -3.04 -3.92
N ASN A 54 -12.62 -4.30 -3.50
CA ASN A 54 -13.84 -4.92 -2.98
C ASN A 54 -13.94 -4.88 -1.45
N GLY A 55 -13.16 -4.02 -0.79
CA GLY A 55 -13.02 -3.98 0.66
C GLY A 55 -12.29 -5.21 1.23
N GLY A 56 -12.38 -5.41 2.56
CA GLY A 56 -11.81 -6.59 3.22
C GLY A 56 -10.37 -6.46 3.73
N GLY A 57 -9.77 -5.26 3.66
CA GLY A 57 -8.42 -5.02 4.20
C GLY A 57 -8.26 -5.39 5.68
N SER A 58 -9.31 -5.18 6.50
CA SER A 58 -9.34 -5.58 7.91
C SER A 58 -9.26 -7.10 8.10
N ARG A 59 -9.83 -7.89 7.17
CA ARG A 59 -9.80 -9.35 7.21
C ARG A 59 -8.42 -9.89 6.80
N GLN A 60 -7.77 -9.29 5.80
CA GLN A 60 -6.43 -9.69 5.38
C GLN A 60 -5.34 -9.31 6.40
N SER A 61 -5.43 -8.11 6.99
CA SER A 61 -4.47 -7.67 8.01
C SER A 61 -4.47 -8.58 9.24
N LYS A 62 -5.66 -9.02 9.69
CA LYS A 62 -5.81 -9.92 10.85
C LYS A 62 -5.35 -11.34 10.56
N LYS A 63 -5.54 -11.84 9.33
CA LYS A 63 -5.18 -13.22 8.96
C LYS A 63 -3.70 -13.41 8.70
N THR A 64 -3.04 -12.43 8.10
CA THR A 64 -1.66 -12.61 7.66
C THR A 64 -0.65 -12.10 8.67
N GLY A 65 -0.95 -11.02 9.41
CA GLY A 65 0.05 -10.34 10.25
C GLY A 65 1.27 -9.81 9.47
N VAL A 66 1.25 -9.93 8.14
CA VAL A 66 2.34 -9.60 7.23
C VAL A 66 2.09 -8.22 6.66
N ASN A 67 3.18 -7.46 6.51
CA ASN A 67 3.18 -6.18 5.82
C ASN A 67 2.58 -6.36 4.41
N ILE A 68 1.48 -5.67 4.10
CA ILE A 68 0.73 -5.81 2.84
C ILE A 68 1.62 -5.68 1.60
N TYR A 69 2.60 -4.77 1.60
CA TYR A 69 3.51 -4.58 0.48
C TYR A 69 4.37 -5.82 0.22
N ALA A 70 4.91 -6.42 1.28
CA ALA A 70 5.68 -7.66 1.17
C ALA A 70 4.80 -8.83 0.70
N TRP A 71 3.54 -8.89 1.16
CA TRP A 71 2.59 -9.89 0.70
C TRP A 71 2.27 -9.73 -0.79
N LEU A 72 1.99 -8.51 -1.26
CA LEU A 72 1.68 -8.23 -2.66
C LEU A 72 2.85 -8.60 -3.58
N ARG A 73 4.07 -8.20 -3.21
CA ARG A 73 5.29 -8.57 -3.95
C ARG A 73 5.51 -10.08 -3.99
N LYS A 74 5.31 -10.78 -2.87
CA LYS A 74 5.50 -12.24 -2.77
C LYS A 74 4.47 -13.02 -3.61
N ASN A 75 3.26 -12.48 -3.77
CA ASN A 75 2.18 -13.13 -4.54
C ASN A 75 2.08 -12.56 -5.96
N GLU A 76 3.18 -12.01 -6.50
CA GLU A 76 3.28 -11.59 -7.90
C GLU A 76 2.23 -10.55 -8.31
N PHE A 77 1.92 -9.62 -7.39
CA PHE A 77 1.03 -8.47 -7.64
C PHE A 77 -0.38 -8.88 -8.12
N PRO A 78 -1.16 -9.57 -7.29
CA PRO A 78 -2.50 -10.02 -7.67
C PRO A 78 -3.43 -8.82 -7.95
N LEU A 79 -4.46 -9.03 -8.76
CA LEU A 79 -5.51 -8.05 -9.01
C LEU A 79 -6.35 -7.77 -7.76
N GLY A 80 -7.23 -6.76 -7.84
CA GLY A 80 -8.16 -6.40 -6.76
C GLY A 80 -7.63 -5.36 -5.77
N PHE A 81 -6.49 -4.73 -6.08
CA PHE A 81 -5.89 -3.67 -5.28
C PHE A 81 -5.74 -2.40 -6.10
N ARG A 82 -5.75 -1.25 -5.41
CA ARG A 82 -5.47 0.06 -6.00
C ARG A 82 -4.64 0.93 -5.06
N VAL A 83 -3.97 1.94 -5.61
CA VAL A 83 -3.29 2.99 -4.83
C VAL A 83 -4.25 4.13 -4.57
N LEU A 84 -4.41 4.50 -3.30
CA LEU A 84 -5.15 5.68 -2.86
C LEU A 84 -4.26 6.54 -1.96
N CYS A 85 -4.59 7.82 -1.80
CA CYS A 85 -4.08 8.58 -0.66
C CYS A 85 -4.87 8.22 0.61
N HIS A 86 -4.30 8.47 1.79
CA HIS A 86 -4.92 8.16 3.07
C HIS A 86 -6.32 8.79 3.24
N ASN A 87 -6.53 10.01 2.72
CA ASN A 87 -7.83 10.68 2.80
C ASN A 87 -8.86 10.04 1.88
N CYS A 88 -8.50 9.67 0.63
CA CYS A 88 -9.41 8.99 -0.28
C CYS A 88 -9.77 7.59 0.23
N ASN A 89 -8.78 6.84 0.73
CA ASN A 89 -9.00 5.53 1.36
C ASN A 89 -9.94 5.64 2.57
N SER A 90 -9.73 6.65 3.42
CA SER A 90 -10.58 6.87 4.60
C SER A 90 -12.00 7.26 4.20
N ALA A 91 -12.16 8.18 3.24
CA ALA A 91 -13.48 8.59 2.75
C ALA A 91 -14.28 7.39 2.20
N LEU A 92 -13.64 6.54 1.39
CA LEU A 92 -14.26 5.32 0.89
C LEU A 92 -14.62 4.34 2.02
N GLY A 93 -13.74 4.15 2.99
CA GLY A 93 -13.99 3.26 4.12
C GLY A 93 -15.09 3.73 5.07
N PHE A 94 -15.19 5.04 5.33
CA PHE A 94 -16.16 5.61 6.27
C PHE A 94 -17.50 5.97 5.64
N TYR A 95 -17.48 6.53 4.43
CA TYR A 95 -18.67 7.07 3.77
C TYR A 95 -19.14 6.24 2.58
N GLY A 96 -18.34 5.27 2.11
CA GLY A 96 -18.62 4.50 0.91
C GLY A 96 -18.32 5.24 -0.40
N TYR A 97 -17.92 6.51 -0.34
CA TYR A 97 -17.54 7.32 -1.50
C TYR A 97 -16.44 8.33 -1.13
N CYS A 98 -15.72 8.84 -2.13
CA CYS A 98 -14.78 9.95 -1.94
C CYS A 98 -15.41 11.26 -2.47
N PRO A 99 -15.33 12.40 -1.77
CA PRO A 99 -15.84 13.67 -2.29
C PRO A 99 -15.22 14.14 -3.62
N HIS A 100 -14.06 13.58 -4.01
CA HIS A 100 -13.43 13.83 -5.31
C HIS A 100 -14.04 13.01 -6.46
N SER A 101 -15.14 12.29 -6.23
CA SER A 101 -15.72 11.36 -7.22
C SER A 101 -16.32 12.07 -8.43
N GLU A 102 -15.49 12.32 -9.44
CA GLU A 102 -15.81 12.21 -10.87
C GLU A 102 -14.80 11.29 -11.59
N VAL A 103 -14.30 10.23 -10.94
CA VAL A 103 -13.29 9.36 -11.57
C VAL A 103 -13.92 8.12 -12.19
N LYS A 104 -14.00 8.15 -13.53
CA LYS A 104 -14.26 7.03 -14.44
C LYS A 104 -13.31 5.87 -14.13
N SER A 105 -13.83 4.77 -13.60
CA SER A 105 -13.08 3.53 -13.41
C SER A 105 -13.10 2.69 -14.68
N GLU A 106 -12.12 2.87 -15.56
CA GLU A 106 -11.67 1.77 -16.42
C GLU A 106 -10.67 0.93 -15.62
N ILE A 107 -11.18 0.13 -14.68
CA ILE A 107 -10.41 -0.94 -14.06
C ILE A 107 -10.82 -2.22 -14.79
N ILE A 108 -9.92 -2.72 -15.64
CA ILE A 108 -10.10 -4.01 -16.31
C ILE A 108 -10.09 -5.10 -15.23
N VAL A 109 -11.23 -5.78 -15.12
CA VAL A 109 -11.39 -7.05 -14.42
C VAL A 109 -11.21 -8.15 -15.47
N ASP A 110 -10.08 -8.85 -15.42
CA ASP A 110 -9.91 -10.16 -16.06
C ASP A 110 -9.37 -11.14 -15.02
#